data_AF-A0AAU9J322-F1
#
_entry.id   AF-A0AAU9J322-F1
#
_cell.length_a   1.000
_cell.length_b   1.000
_cell.length_c   1.000
_cell.angle_alpha   90.00
_cell.angle_beta   90.00
_cell.angle_gamma   90.00
#
_symmetry.space_group_name_H-M   'P 1'
#
loop_
_entity.id
_entity.type
_entity.pdbx_description
1 polymer ?
#
loop_
_entity_poly.entity_id
_entity_poly.type
_entity_poly.pdbx_seq_one_letter_code
_entity_poly.pdbx_strand_id
1 'polypeptide(L)'
;MEDNKAIALLRLCRELPYSLELDSDEVITFSTEMMKHEIYKFHLGLSEEIDLESLESLCESLRNQVLVFVIGVKQKVKGKGKLLEDSVKEYCVKFIAEIVRLLEDAAANMDTDAKLLNVGKACNVIDKANDIPGEIRNYLAGKILEELDQIKSASEDLNYEDNENVSELCRKTVDFVSKQVEFWEQVSRDLLSDRIDLIHAGLILETSKESSKEVDYLVASFLSIEEDVYIEEEIEDINEILRKLNAIYQKLSVLDIDIPSIDL
;
A
#
# COMPACT_ATOMS: atom_id res chain seq x y z
N MET A 1 23.56 -36.60 -14.41
CA MET A 1 23.72 -36.19 -12.99
C MET A 1 23.26 -34.75 -12.84
N GLU A 2 23.70 -33.85 -13.71
CA GLU A 2 23.23 -32.44 -13.75
C GLU A 2 21.73 -32.29 -14.03
N ASP A 3 21.14 -33.12 -14.91
CA ASP A 3 19.68 -33.14 -15.11
C ASP A 3 18.88 -33.35 -13.82
N ASN A 4 19.36 -34.23 -12.92
CA ASN A 4 18.68 -34.50 -11.64
C ASN A 4 18.77 -33.30 -10.69
N LYS A 5 19.88 -32.55 -10.73
CA LYS A 5 20.05 -31.33 -9.93
C LYS A 5 19.16 -30.20 -10.44
N ALA A 6 19.08 -30.01 -11.75
CA ALA A 6 18.15 -29.06 -12.37
C ALA A 6 16.69 -29.41 -12.05
N ILE A 7 16.32 -30.70 -12.09
CA ILE A 7 14.99 -31.16 -11.69
C ILE A 7 14.69 -30.83 -10.22
N ALA A 8 15.65 -31.02 -9.31
CA ALA A 8 15.48 -30.68 -7.89
C ALA A 8 15.19 -29.18 -7.69
N LEU A 9 15.90 -28.30 -8.41
CA LEU A 9 15.65 -26.85 -8.40
C LEU A 9 14.27 -26.48 -8.96
N LEU A 10 13.92 -27.03 -10.12
CA LEU A 10 12.61 -26.75 -10.75
C LEU A 10 11.45 -27.28 -9.92
N ARG A 11 11.66 -28.37 -9.17
CA ARG A 11 10.68 -28.86 -8.19
C ARG A 11 10.47 -27.83 -7.09
N LEU A 12 11.55 -27.27 -6.53
CA LEU A 12 11.44 -26.20 -5.55
C LEU A 12 10.70 -24.98 -6.11
N CYS A 13 10.97 -24.56 -7.35
CA CYS A 13 10.24 -23.45 -7.99
C CYS A 13 8.71 -23.67 -7.99
N ARG A 14 8.26 -24.91 -8.19
CA ARG A 14 6.83 -25.25 -8.15
C ARG A 14 6.26 -25.30 -6.74
N GLU A 15 7.09 -25.56 -5.74
CA GLU A 15 6.66 -25.67 -4.34
C GLU A 15 6.58 -24.30 -3.64
N LEU A 16 7.46 -23.36 -3.97
CA LEU A 16 7.52 -22.05 -3.29
C LEU A 16 6.18 -21.27 -3.30
N PRO A 17 5.41 -21.20 -4.40
CA PRO A 17 4.15 -20.48 -4.44
C PRO A 17 3.10 -20.93 -3.41
N TYR A 18 3.13 -22.20 -2.98
CA TYR A 18 2.20 -22.68 -1.94
C TYR A 18 2.35 -21.94 -0.61
N SER A 19 3.52 -21.31 -0.37
CA SER A 19 3.74 -20.46 0.82
C SER A 19 2.78 -19.26 0.87
N LEU A 20 2.25 -18.80 -0.26
CA LEU A 20 1.27 -17.70 -0.32
C LEU A 20 -0.10 -18.08 0.20
N GLU A 21 -0.44 -19.37 0.18
CA GLU A 21 -1.75 -19.88 0.61
C GLU A 21 -1.73 -20.33 2.07
N LEU A 22 -0.54 -20.40 2.68
CA LEU A 22 -0.37 -20.79 4.07
C LEU A 22 -0.49 -19.56 4.98
N ASP A 23 -1.31 -19.72 6.01
CA ASP A 23 -1.43 -18.80 7.13
C ASP A 23 -1.16 -19.55 8.43
N SER A 24 -0.70 -18.83 9.45
CA SER A 24 -0.50 -19.37 10.79
C SER A 24 -1.09 -18.44 11.84
N ASP A 25 -1.71 -19.05 12.85
CA ASP A 25 -2.14 -18.37 14.07
C ASP A 25 -1.02 -18.31 15.12
N GLU A 26 0.05 -19.08 14.95
CA GLU A 26 1.23 -19.02 15.81
C GLU A 26 2.10 -17.83 15.44
N VAL A 27 2.52 -17.02 16.42
CA VAL A 27 3.41 -15.88 16.17
C VAL A 27 4.78 -16.39 15.73
N ILE A 28 5.09 -16.24 14.45
CA ILE A 28 6.37 -16.65 13.87
C ILE A 28 7.28 -15.43 13.82
N THR A 29 8.40 -15.51 14.53
CA THR A 29 9.45 -14.50 14.41
C THR A 29 10.26 -14.78 13.16
N PHE A 30 10.38 -13.79 12.27
CA PHE A 30 11.24 -13.87 11.10
C PHE A 30 12.29 -12.76 11.13
N SER A 31 13.39 -12.98 10.41
CA SER A 31 14.48 -12.02 10.28
C SER A 31 14.85 -11.87 8.81
N THR A 32 14.93 -10.62 8.34
CA THR A 32 15.44 -10.28 7.00
C THR A 32 16.88 -10.75 6.84
N GLU A 33 17.70 -10.65 7.89
CA GLU A 33 19.09 -11.14 7.87
C GLU A 33 19.17 -12.66 7.72
N MET A 34 18.28 -13.41 8.38
CA MET A 34 18.25 -14.86 8.24
C MET A 34 17.83 -15.29 6.83
N MET A 35 16.85 -14.61 6.24
CA MET A 35 16.44 -14.87 4.85
C MET A 35 17.58 -14.54 3.87
N LYS A 36 18.26 -13.40 4.02
CA LYS A 36 19.43 -13.05 3.22
C LYS A 36 20.56 -14.07 3.39
N HIS A 37 20.85 -14.47 4.62
CA HIS A 37 21.85 -15.51 4.92
C HIS A 37 21.55 -16.80 4.16
N GLU A 38 20.30 -17.25 4.14
CA GLU A 38 19.92 -18.47 3.44
C GLU A 38 20.09 -18.35 1.91
N ILE A 39 19.79 -17.17 1.33
CA ILE A 39 20.07 -16.89 -0.09
C ILE A 39 21.57 -16.95 -0.40
N TYR A 40 22.41 -16.34 0.43
CA TYR A 40 23.85 -16.39 0.25
C TYR A 40 24.42 -17.80 0.42
N LYS A 41 23.97 -18.53 1.44
CA LYS A 41 24.34 -19.93 1.67
C LYS A 41 23.98 -20.81 0.47
N PHE A 42 22.77 -20.63 -0.06
CA PHE A 42 22.32 -21.33 -1.26
C PHE A 42 23.21 -21.00 -2.48
N HIS A 43 23.50 -19.71 -2.72
CA HIS A 43 24.36 -19.28 -3.81
C HIS A 43 25.80 -19.82 -3.70
N LEU A 44 26.38 -19.80 -2.49
CA LEU A 44 27.72 -20.34 -2.24
C LEU A 44 27.76 -21.85 -2.45
N GLY A 45 26.78 -22.59 -1.90
CA GLY A 45 26.71 -24.04 -2.07
C GLY A 45 26.57 -24.47 -3.54
N LEU A 46 25.88 -23.67 -4.36
CA LEU A 46 25.79 -23.90 -5.79
C LEU A 46 27.08 -23.58 -6.55
N SER A 47 27.90 -22.67 -6.04
CA SER A 47 29.17 -22.27 -6.66
C SER A 47 30.25 -23.35 -6.54
N GLU A 48 30.06 -24.34 -5.66
CA GLU A 48 30.95 -25.48 -5.44
C GLU A 48 30.51 -26.71 -6.27
N GLU A 49 31.33 -27.77 -6.27
CA GLU A 49 30.88 -29.10 -6.72
C GLU A 49 29.96 -29.70 -5.65
N ILE A 50 28.65 -29.61 -5.89
CA ILE A 50 27.63 -30.12 -4.98
C ILE A 50 27.04 -31.44 -5.50
N ASP A 51 26.87 -32.42 -4.62
CA ASP A 51 26.11 -33.64 -4.92
C ASP A 51 24.59 -33.42 -4.81
N LEU A 52 23.80 -34.40 -5.24
CA LEU A 52 22.34 -34.27 -5.28
C LEU A 52 21.72 -34.17 -3.88
N GLU A 53 22.21 -34.95 -2.91
CA GLU A 53 21.67 -35.00 -1.55
C GLU A 53 21.90 -33.65 -0.83
N SER A 54 23.10 -33.08 -0.98
CA SER A 54 23.45 -31.77 -0.46
C SER A 54 22.62 -30.66 -1.10
N LEU A 55 22.35 -30.75 -2.41
CA LEU A 55 21.48 -29.81 -3.10
C LEU A 55 20.03 -29.91 -2.60
N GLU A 56 19.50 -31.11 -2.43
CA GLU A 56 18.16 -31.33 -1.88
C GLU A 56 18.03 -30.75 -0.47
N SER A 57 19.06 -30.91 0.37
CA SER A 57 19.12 -30.29 1.70
C SER A 57 19.15 -28.75 1.65
N LEU A 58 19.93 -28.16 0.74
CA LEU A 58 19.91 -26.71 0.53
C LEU A 58 18.56 -26.20 0.05
N CYS A 59 17.91 -26.92 -0.88
CA CYS A 59 16.59 -26.60 -1.37
C CYS A 59 15.54 -26.64 -0.26
N GLU A 60 15.56 -27.67 0.59
CA GLU A 60 14.65 -27.79 1.73
C GLU A 60 14.86 -26.66 2.75
N SER A 61 16.13 -26.36 3.07
CA SER A 61 16.49 -25.27 3.97
C SER A 61 15.99 -23.92 3.45
N LEU A 62 16.20 -23.63 2.16
CA LEU A 62 15.68 -22.43 1.51
C LEU A 62 14.15 -22.39 1.51
N ARG A 63 13.47 -23.50 1.17
CA ARG A 63 12.00 -23.60 1.19
C ARG A 63 11.44 -23.23 2.56
N ASN A 64 12.02 -23.79 3.61
CA ASN A 64 11.56 -23.54 4.98
C ASN A 64 11.78 -22.07 5.38
N GLN A 65 12.91 -21.47 4.98
CA GLN A 65 13.17 -20.07 5.30
C GLN A 65 12.26 -19.12 4.51
N VAL A 66 11.96 -19.42 3.24
CA VAL A 66 10.95 -18.69 2.45
C VAL A 66 9.58 -18.76 3.12
N LEU A 67 9.17 -19.95 3.56
CA LEU A 67 7.90 -20.14 4.25
C LEU A 67 7.81 -19.30 5.53
N VAL A 68 8.81 -19.40 6.40
CA VAL A 68 8.91 -18.61 7.64
C VAL A 68 8.86 -17.11 7.34
N PHE A 69 9.58 -16.66 6.31
CA PHE A 69 9.60 -15.26 5.90
C PHE A 69 8.22 -14.78 5.41
N VAL A 70 7.57 -15.51 4.50
CA VAL A 70 6.27 -15.15 3.95
C VAL A 70 5.20 -15.09 5.05
N ILE A 71 5.13 -16.11 5.91
CA ILE A 71 4.17 -16.12 7.02
C ILE A 71 4.46 -14.95 7.98
N GLY A 72 5.73 -14.74 8.34
CA GLY A 72 6.13 -13.66 9.23
C GLY A 72 5.77 -12.27 8.69
N VAL A 73 5.96 -12.04 7.39
CA VAL A 73 5.59 -10.77 6.74
C VAL A 73 4.06 -10.58 6.76
N LYS A 74 3.28 -11.60 6.41
CA LYS A 74 1.81 -11.56 6.47
C LYS A 74 1.29 -11.24 7.89
N GLN A 75 1.91 -11.84 8.90
CA GLN A 75 1.52 -11.63 10.30
C GLN A 75 1.71 -10.18 10.77
N LYS A 76 2.59 -9.38 10.14
CA LYS A 76 2.73 -7.95 10.46
C LYS A 76 1.45 -7.15 10.22
N VAL A 77 0.59 -7.61 9.30
CA VAL A 77 -0.62 -6.89 8.85
C VAL A 77 -1.92 -7.66 9.07
N LYS A 78 -1.86 -8.90 9.56
CA LYS A 78 -3.06 -9.71 9.84
C LYS A 78 -4.01 -8.96 10.78
N GLY A 79 -5.24 -8.75 10.34
CA GLY A 79 -6.27 -8.02 11.09
C GLY A 79 -6.09 -6.50 11.12
N LYS A 80 -5.12 -5.95 10.38
CA LYS A 80 -4.90 -4.49 10.25
C LYS A 80 -5.61 -3.88 9.04
N GLY A 81 -6.54 -4.62 8.44
CA GLY A 81 -7.38 -4.14 7.36
C GLY A 81 -6.96 -4.66 5.98
N LYS A 82 -7.97 -4.75 5.11
CA LYS A 82 -7.86 -5.43 3.80
C LYS A 82 -6.78 -4.82 2.90
N LEU A 83 -6.64 -3.49 2.88
CA LEU A 83 -5.65 -2.83 2.04
C LEU A 83 -4.20 -3.23 2.39
N LEU A 84 -3.88 -3.33 3.69
CA LEU A 84 -2.56 -3.74 4.15
C LEU A 84 -2.30 -5.21 3.85
N GLU A 85 -3.32 -6.06 4.04
CA GLU A 85 -3.25 -7.48 3.73
C GLU A 85 -3.03 -7.72 2.23
N ASP A 86 -3.76 -7.02 1.37
CA ASP A 86 -3.62 -7.10 -0.09
C ASP A 86 -2.24 -6.59 -0.56
N SER A 87 -1.75 -5.49 0.01
CA SER A 87 -0.42 -4.94 -0.31
C SER A 87 0.72 -5.88 0.11
N VAL A 88 0.63 -6.47 1.30
CA VAL A 88 1.60 -7.48 1.75
C VAL A 88 1.51 -8.74 0.90
N LYS A 89 0.32 -9.14 0.48
CA LYS A 89 0.16 -10.26 -0.44
C LYS A 89 0.87 -9.98 -1.77
N GLU A 90 0.71 -8.80 -2.34
CA GLU A 90 1.41 -8.40 -3.57
C GLU A 90 2.94 -8.38 -3.39
N TYR A 91 3.42 -7.87 -2.26
CA TYR A 91 4.83 -7.92 -1.89
C TYR A 91 5.34 -9.38 -1.82
N CYS A 92 4.62 -10.28 -1.14
CA CYS A 92 4.99 -11.69 -1.02
C CYS A 92 5.03 -12.40 -2.38
N VAL A 93 4.11 -12.06 -3.29
CA VAL A 93 4.12 -12.56 -4.68
C VAL A 93 5.40 -12.12 -5.40
N LYS A 94 5.75 -10.83 -5.31
CA LYS A 94 6.99 -10.28 -5.90
C LYS A 94 8.24 -10.94 -5.32
N PHE A 95 8.27 -11.14 -4.00
CA PHE A 95 9.36 -11.82 -3.32
C PHE A 95 9.55 -13.26 -3.83
N ILE A 96 8.47 -14.06 -3.86
CA ILE A 96 8.56 -15.44 -4.36
C ILE A 96 8.99 -15.47 -5.82
N ALA A 97 8.48 -14.57 -6.66
CA ALA A 97 8.89 -14.48 -8.05
C ALA A 97 10.39 -14.24 -8.20
N GLU A 98 11.00 -13.39 -7.37
CA GLU A 98 12.45 -13.17 -7.39
C GLU A 98 13.25 -14.39 -6.89
N ILE A 99 12.74 -15.15 -5.90
CA ILE A 99 13.39 -16.40 -5.48
C ILE A 99 13.29 -17.46 -6.57
N VAL A 100 12.11 -17.63 -7.20
CA VAL A 100 11.92 -18.55 -8.33
C VAL A 100 12.87 -18.19 -9.47
N ARG A 101 13.00 -16.92 -9.82
CA ARG A 101 13.92 -16.45 -10.85
C ARG A 101 15.38 -16.81 -10.52
N LEU A 102 15.79 -16.68 -9.27
CA LEU A 102 17.12 -17.09 -8.81
C LEU A 102 17.35 -18.60 -8.95
N LEU A 103 16.34 -19.41 -8.67
CA LEU A 103 16.39 -20.87 -8.81
C LEU A 103 16.38 -21.32 -10.27
N GLU A 104 15.61 -20.66 -11.13
CA GLU A 104 15.60 -20.90 -12.58
C GLU A 104 16.93 -20.51 -13.21
N ASP A 105 17.50 -19.36 -12.83
CA ASP A 105 18.84 -18.93 -13.24
C ASP A 105 19.89 -19.97 -12.78
N ALA A 106 19.78 -20.51 -11.56
CA ALA A 106 20.66 -21.57 -11.08
C ALA A 106 20.52 -22.87 -11.90
N ALA A 107 19.30 -23.30 -12.19
CA ALA A 107 19.04 -24.51 -12.95
C ALA A 107 19.57 -24.41 -14.39
N ALA A 108 19.41 -23.25 -15.03
CA ALA A 108 19.88 -22.98 -16.38
C ALA A 108 21.42 -22.95 -16.50
N ASN A 109 22.13 -22.67 -15.40
CA ASN A 109 23.59 -22.55 -15.35
C ASN A 109 24.28 -23.74 -14.66
N MET A 110 23.57 -24.86 -14.43
CA MET A 110 24.17 -26.05 -13.81
C MET A 110 25.34 -26.64 -14.64
N ASP A 111 25.27 -26.52 -15.96
CA ASP A 111 26.26 -27.05 -16.89
C ASP A 111 27.37 -26.04 -17.25
N THR A 112 27.37 -24.82 -16.68
CA THR A 112 28.33 -23.78 -17.01
C THR A 112 29.37 -23.58 -15.89
N ASP A 113 30.63 -23.33 -16.26
CA ASP A 113 31.73 -23.08 -15.32
C ASP A 113 31.55 -21.77 -14.52
N ALA A 114 30.63 -20.90 -14.95
CA ALA A 114 30.34 -19.61 -14.32
C ALA A 114 28.99 -19.65 -13.59
N LYS A 115 29.01 -19.96 -12.29
CA LYS A 115 27.81 -20.17 -11.45
C LYS A 115 27.35 -18.93 -10.65
N LEU A 116 27.69 -17.72 -11.12
CA LEU A 116 27.38 -16.49 -10.39
C LEU A 116 25.89 -16.12 -10.53
N LEU A 117 25.13 -16.32 -9.45
CA LEU A 117 23.73 -15.90 -9.36
C LEU A 117 23.62 -14.42 -8.99
N ASN A 118 22.63 -13.72 -9.57
CA ASN A 118 22.33 -12.36 -9.17
C ASN A 118 21.44 -12.33 -7.92
N VAL A 119 22.07 -12.57 -6.76
CA VAL A 119 21.40 -12.56 -5.44
C VAL A 119 20.97 -11.16 -4.97
N GLY A 120 21.54 -10.10 -5.56
CA GLY A 120 21.31 -8.71 -5.16
C GLY A 120 19.85 -8.27 -5.29
N LYS A 121 19.15 -8.70 -6.35
CA LYS A 121 17.72 -8.37 -6.52
C LYS A 121 16.85 -9.01 -5.44
N ALA A 122 17.10 -10.29 -5.12
CA ALA A 122 16.38 -10.99 -4.05
C ALA A 122 16.63 -10.31 -2.68
N CYS A 123 17.88 -9.96 -2.38
CA CYS A 123 18.24 -9.26 -1.15
C CYS A 123 17.55 -7.88 -1.04
N ASN A 124 17.54 -7.11 -2.13
CA ASN A 124 16.86 -5.80 -2.16
C ASN A 124 15.36 -5.92 -1.88
N VAL A 125 14.69 -6.97 -2.37
CA VAL A 125 13.28 -7.21 -2.04
C VAL A 125 13.15 -7.55 -0.56
N ILE A 126 13.99 -8.44 -0.02
CA ILE A 126 13.98 -8.82 1.40
C ILE A 126 14.13 -7.61 2.32
N ASP A 127 15.03 -6.68 2.01
CA ASP A 127 15.27 -5.48 2.82
C ASP A 127 14.02 -4.58 2.90
N LYS A 128 13.22 -4.53 1.83
CA LYS A 128 11.96 -3.77 1.80
C LYS A 128 10.87 -4.34 2.71
N ALA A 129 11.00 -5.57 3.21
CA ALA A 129 9.99 -6.20 4.07
C ALA A 129 9.70 -5.44 5.37
N ASN A 130 10.67 -4.65 5.85
CA ASN A 130 10.51 -3.82 7.03
C ASN A 130 9.85 -2.49 6.72
N ASP A 131 10.02 -2.00 5.50
CA ASP A 131 9.53 -0.69 5.06
C ASP A 131 8.14 -0.75 4.41
N ILE A 132 7.54 -1.93 4.23
CA ILE A 132 6.18 -2.09 3.66
C ILE A 132 5.15 -1.14 4.30
N PRO A 133 5.06 -1.00 5.64
CA PRO A 133 4.14 -0.04 6.24
C PRO A 133 4.41 1.42 5.81
N GLY A 134 5.68 1.79 5.64
CA GLY A 134 6.09 3.11 5.16
C GLY A 134 5.81 3.31 3.66
N GLU A 135 6.07 2.31 2.82
CA GLU A 135 5.72 2.34 1.40
C GLU A 135 4.21 2.50 1.20
N ILE A 136 3.39 1.79 1.99
CA ILE A 136 1.93 1.90 1.91
C ILE A 136 1.45 3.28 2.38
N ARG A 137 2.04 3.83 3.45
CA ARG A 137 1.74 5.18 3.94
C ARG A 137 2.01 6.23 2.86
N ASN A 138 3.16 6.13 2.20
CA ASN A 138 3.53 7.04 1.11
C ASN A 138 2.57 6.90 -0.07
N TYR A 139 2.19 5.67 -0.43
CA TYR A 139 1.20 5.40 -1.48
C TYR A 139 -0.16 6.02 -1.13
N LEU A 140 -0.65 5.79 0.09
CA LEU A 140 -1.91 6.34 0.58
C LEU A 140 -1.92 7.87 0.60
N ALA A 141 -0.83 8.49 1.09
CA ALA A 141 -0.67 9.93 1.08
C ALA A 141 -0.67 10.48 -0.35
N GLY A 142 0.01 9.80 -1.28
CA GLY A 142 -0.01 10.14 -2.70
C GLY A 142 -1.42 10.06 -3.30
N LYS A 143 -2.21 9.06 -2.94
CA LYS A 143 -3.60 8.94 -3.40
C LYS A 143 -4.51 10.02 -2.83
N ILE A 144 -4.37 10.38 -1.56
CA ILE A 144 -5.11 11.51 -0.98
C ILE A 144 -4.72 12.83 -1.69
N LEU A 145 -3.45 13.00 -2.07
CA LEU A 145 -3.02 14.17 -2.85
C LEU A 145 -3.59 14.18 -4.28
N GLU A 146 -3.75 13.02 -4.93
CA GLU A 146 -4.43 12.93 -6.23
C GLU A 146 -5.91 13.36 -6.12
N GLU A 147 -6.62 12.98 -5.06
CA GLU A 147 -7.99 13.46 -4.82
C GLU A 147 -8.02 14.96 -4.47
N LEU A 148 -7.05 15.45 -3.71
CA LEU A 148 -6.90 16.87 -3.42
C LEU A 148 -6.71 17.71 -4.69
N ASP A 149 -5.98 17.21 -5.70
CA ASP A 149 -5.80 17.92 -6.97
C ASP A 149 -7.14 18.12 -7.69
N GLN A 150 -8.10 17.19 -7.55
CA GLN A 150 -9.46 17.36 -8.08
C GLN A 150 -10.22 18.44 -7.31
N ILE A 151 -10.15 18.44 -5.98
CA ILE A 151 -10.78 19.47 -5.12
C ILE A 151 -10.19 20.85 -5.42
N LYS A 152 -8.87 20.96 -5.67
CA LYS A 152 -8.22 22.20 -6.08
C LYS A 152 -8.72 22.68 -7.43
N SER A 153 -8.84 21.79 -8.42
CA SER A 153 -9.42 22.13 -9.72
C SER A 153 -10.85 22.65 -9.57
N ALA A 154 -11.68 21.96 -8.78
CA ALA A 154 -13.05 22.37 -8.49
C ALA A 154 -13.10 23.75 -7.78
N SER A 155 -12.17 24.00 -6.85
CA SER A 155 -12.01 25.30 -6.19
C SER A 155 -11.60 26.42 -7.14
N GLU A 156 -10.78 26.12 -8.14
CA GLU A 156 -10.38 27.08 -9.18
C GLU A 156 -11.54 27.41 -10.12
N ASP A 157 -12.39 26.43 -10.44
CA ASP A 157 -13.61 26.63 -11.23
C ASP A 157 -14.65 27.51 -10.52
N LEU A 158 -14.66 27.47 -9.19
CA LEU A 158 -15.47 28.33 -8.33
C LEU A 158 -14.93 29.77 -8.18
N ASN A 159 -13.73 30.06 -8.70
CA ASN A 159 -13.05 31.34 -8.51
C ASN A 159 -13.73 32.44 -9.34
N TYR A 160 -14.81 32.96 -8.77
CA TYR A 160 -15.68 33.95 -9.38
C TYR A 160 -15.12 35.36 -9.13
N GLU A 161 -14.81 36.09 -10.20
CA GLU A 161 -14.54 37.53 -10.10
C GLU A 161 -15.80 38.26 -9.60
N ASP A 162 -15.66 39.04 -8.51
CA ASP A 162 -16.65 39.86 -7.82
C ASP A 162 -17.91 40.19 -8.64
N ASN A 163 -18.91 39.31 -8.57
CA ASN A 163 -20.21 39.52 -9.20
C ASN A 163 -21.23 39.84 -8.09
N GLU A 164 -21.73 41.07 -8.05
CA GLU A 164 -22.56 41.60 -6.95
C GLU A 164 -23.89 40.82 -6.73
N ASN A 165 -24.26 39.90 -7.63
CA ASN A 165 -25.52 39.14 -7.62
C ASN A 165 -25.41 37.69 -7.10
N VAL A 166 -24.26 37.26 -6.58
CA VAL A 166 -24.06 35.90 -6.06
C VAL A 166 -24.72 35.74 -4.69
N SER A 167 -25.50 34.67 -4.48
CA SER A 167 -26.20 34.39 -3.22
C SER A 167 -25.23 34.20 -2.05
N GLU A 168 -25.71 34.40 -0.81
CA GLU A 168 -24.89 34.18 0.38
C GLU A 168 -24.44 32.71 0.50
N LEU A 169 -25.32 31.78 0.11
CA LEU A 169 -25.03 30.34 0.07
C LEU A 169 -23.85 30.06 -0.87
N CYS A 170 -23.88 30.61 -2.08
CA CYS A 170 -22.79 30.48 -3.04
C CYS A 170 -21.44 30.98 -2.47
N ARG A 171 -21.41 32.08 -1.72
CA ARG A 171 -20.16 32.57 -1.09
C ARG A 171 -19.65 31.62 0.00
N LYS A 172 -20.56 31.04 0.80
CA LYS A 172 -20.21 30.02 1.80
C LYS A 172 -19.64 28.76 1.14
N THR A 173 -20.18 28.37 -0.02
CA THR A 173 -19.70 27.22 -0.81
C THR A 173 -18.25 27.40 -1.25
N VAL A 174 -17.87 28.57 -1.78
CA VAL A 174 -16.49 28.86 -2.20
C VAL A 174 -15.51 28.78 -1.01
N ASP A 175 -15.86 29.39 0.12
CA ASP A 175 -15.04 29.33 1.35
C ASP A 175 -14.91 27.89 1.89
N PHE A 176 -15.99 27.12 1.83
CA PHE A 176 -16.01 25.73 2.26
C PHE A 176 -15.12 24.83 1.41
N VAL A 177 -15.20 24.91 0.09
CA VAL A 177 -14.34 24.13 -0.82
C VAL A 177 -12.87 24.55 -0.63
N SER A 178 -12.59 25.84 -0.41
CA SER A 178 -11.23 26.31 -0.10
C SER A 178 -10.69 25.69 1.21
N LYS A 179 -11.53 25.60 2.25
CA LYS A 179 -11.15 24.94 3.52
C LYS A 179 -10.95 23.43 3.39
N GLN A 180 -11.67 22.77 2.48
CA GLN A 180 -11.44 21.36 2.16
C GLN A 180 -10.02 21.13 1.66
N VAL A 181 -9.50 22.03 0.81
CA VAL A 181 -8.13 21.94 0.30
C VAL A 181 -7.11 21.92 1.45
N GLU A 182 -7.17 22.90 2.35
CA GLU A 182 -6.26 23.00 3.49
C GLU A 182 -6.36 21.78 4.42
N PHE A 183 -7.58 21.31 4.63
CA PHE A 183 -7.86 20.13 5.45
C PHE A 183 -7.22 18.85 4.88
N TRP A 184 -7.40 18.56 3.59
CA TRP A 184 -6.84 17.36 2.96
C TRP A 184 -5.31 17.42 2.81
N GLU A 185 -4.72 18.61 2.67
CA GLU A 185 -3.27 18.79 2.79
C GLU A 185 -2.78 18.41 4.20
N GLN A 186 -3.49 18.85 5.24
CA GLN A 186 -3.17 18.49 6.61
C GLN A 186 -3.28 16.99 6.86
N VAL A 187 -4.35 16.34 6.36
CA VAL A 187 -4.54 14.88 6.43
C VAL A 187 -3.36 14.13 5.81
N SER A 188 -2.90 14.55 4.63
CA SER A 188 -1.74 13.93 3.96
C SER A 188 -0.46 14.07 4.78
N ARG A 189 -0.23 15.25 5.41
CA ARG A 189 0.90 15.46 6.34
C ARG A 189 0.81 14.60 7.60
N ASP A 190 -0.37 14.47 8.19
CA ASP A 190 -0.58 13.65 9.38
C ASP A 190 -0.43 12.16 9.08
N LEU A 191 -0.79 11.74 7.88
CA LEU A 191 -0.53 10.39 7.39
C LEU A 191 0.98 10.14 7.27
N LEU A 192 1.75 11.04 6.66
CA LEU A 192 3.21 10.87 6.49
C LEU A 192 4.00 10.94 7.80
N SER A 193 3.47 11.62 8.82
CA SER A 193 4.14 11.82 10.13
C SER A 193 3.81 10.77 11.19
N ASP A 194 3.18 9.65 10.81
CA ASP A 194 2.79 8.56 11.72
C ASP A 194 1.76 8.93 12.79
N ARG A 195 1.01 10.02 12.57
CA ARG A 195 -0.11 10.40 13.45
C ARG A 195 -1.39 9.61 13.15
N ILE A 196 -1.53 9.15 11.92
CA ILE A 196 -2.64 8.30 11.47
C ILE A 196 -2.07 6.89 11.28
N ASP A 197 -2.61 5.91 12.00
CA ASP A 197 -2.25 4.52 11.76
C ASP A 197 -2.85 4.01 10.45
N LEU A 198 -2.23 2.97 9.89
CA LEU A 198 -2.57 2.47 8.56
C LEU A 198 -3.98 1.89 8.44
N ILE A 199 -4.61 1.48 9.54
CA ILE A 199 -6.00 0.98 9.51
C ILE A 199 -6.93 2.16 9.20
N HIS A 200 -6.77 3.25 9.95
CA HIS A 200 -7.56 4.45 9.74
C HIS A 200 -7.17 5.19 8.46
N ALA A 201 -5.90 5.12 8.04
CA ALA A 201 -5.46 5.69 6.77
C ALA A 201 -6.22 5.12 5.55
N GLY A 202 -6.50 3.81 5.56
CA GLY A 202 -7.31 3.18 4.52
C GLY A 202 -8.76 3.70 4.50
N LEU A 203 -9.36 3.90 5.68
CA LEU A 203 -10.71 4.48 5.78
C LEU A 203 -10.72 5.94 5.31
N ILE A 204 -9.70 6.71 5.68
CA ILE A 204 -9.56 8.12 5.30
C ILE A 204 -9.42 8.27 3.78
N LEU A 205 -8.70 7.36 3.10
CA LEU A 205 -8.63 7.35 1.63
C LEU A 205 -10.00 7.11 0.98
N GLU A 206 -10.79 6.18 1.50
CA GLU A 206 -12.14 5.96 0.94
C GLU A 206 -13.04 7.18 1.17
N THR A 207 -12.94 7.82 2.34
CA THR A 207 -13.64 9.08 2.62
C THR A 207 -13.16 10.23 1.73
N SER A 208 -11.87 10.30 1.38
CA SER A 208 -11.36 11.35 0.49
C SER A 208 -11.90 11.21 -0.93
N LYS A 209 -12.05 9.98 -1.42
CA LYS A 209 -12.66 9.71 -2.74
C LYS A 209 -14.12 10.11 -2.79
N GLU A 210 -14.91 9.74 -1.78
CA GLU A 210 -16.31 10.18 -1.65
C GLU A 210 -16.37 11.71 -1.57
N SER A 211 -15.58 12.33 -0.69
CA SER A 211 -15.57 13.79 -0.54
C SER A 211 -15.19 14.52 -1.83
N SER A 212 -14.20 14.03 -2.57
CA SER A 212 -13.78 14.64 -3.84
C SER A 212 -14.90 14.61 -4.88
N LYS A 213 -15.58 13.46 -4.98
CA LYS A 213 -16.69 13.27 -5.91
C LYS A 213 -17.88 14.18 -5.60
N GLU A 214 -18.26 14.30 -4.32
CA GLU A 214 -19.38 15.16 -3.93
C GLU A 214 -19.03 16.66 -4.05
N VAL A 215 -17.75 17.04 -3.85
CA VAL A 215 -17.29 18.41 -4.18
C VAL A 215 -17.41 18.70 -5.69
N ASP A 216 -17.09 17.75 -6.56
CA ASP A 216 -17.25 17.90 -8.01
C ASP A 216 -18.73 18.14 -8.40
N TYR A 217 -19.67 17.40 -7.80
CA TYR A 217 -21.11 17.63 -8.01
C TYR A 217 -21.57 18.99 -7.49
N LEU A 218 -21.14 19.37 -6.30
CA LEU A 218 -21.42 20.69 -5.74
C LEU A 218 -20.98 21.82 -6.67
N VAL A 219 -19.78 21.72 -7.26
CA VAL A 219 -19.29 22.71 -8.24
C VAL A 219 -20.09 22.67 -9.54
N ALA A 220 -20.46 21.48 -10.02
CA ALA A 220 -21.30 21.35 -11.21
C ALA A 220 -22.68 22.01 -11.03
N SER A 221 -23.37 21.76 -9.90
CA SER A 221 -24.66 22.37 -9.56
C SER A 221 -24.55 23.89 -9.35
N PHE A 222 -23.44 24.34 -8.79
CA PHE A 222 -23.15 25.77 -8.67
C PHE A 222 -23.03 26.45 -10.05
N LEU A 223 -22.28 25.85 -10.98
CA LEU A 223 -22.03 26.43 -12.30
C LEU A 223 -23.22 26.33 -13.26
N SER A 224 -24.11 25.36 -13.05
CA SER A 224 -25.34 25.20 -13.85
C SER A 224 -26.44 26.20 -13.48
N ILE A 225 -26.26 27.02 -12.43
CA ILE A 225 -27.27 27.93 -11.87
C ILE A 225 -28.54 27.14 -11.49
N GLU A 226 -28.35 25.98 -10.87
CA GLU A 226 -29.44 25.24 -10.25
C GLU A 226 -30.04 26.02 -9.07
N GLU A 227 -31.29 25.70 -8.72
CA GLU A 227 -31.94 26.31 -7.54
C GLU A 227 -31.13 25.99 -6.28
N ASP A 228 -31.07 26.93 -5.32
CA ASP A 228 -30.30 26.81 -4.08
C ASP A 228 -30.54 25.47 -3.35
N VAL A 229 -31.72 24.86 -3.51
CA VAL A 229 -32.08 23.54 -2.96
C VAL A 229 -31.11 22.42 -3.38
N TYR A 230 -30.62 22.41 -4.62
CA TYR A 230 -29.68 21.39 -5.07
C TYR A 230 -28.29 21.59 -4.45
N ILE A 231 -27.87 22.86 -4.30
CA ILE A 231 -26.61 23.20 -3.62
C ILE A 231 -26.68 22.82 -2.13
N GLU A 232 -27.82 23.00 -1.49
CA GLU A 232 -28.05 22.59 -0.09
C GLU A 232 -27.96 21.07 0.10
N GLU A 233 -28.56 20.28 -0.80
CA GLU A 233 -28.50 18.80 -0.77
C GLU A 233 -27.03 18.32 -0.86
N GLU A 234 -26.26 18.83 -1.82
CA GLU A 234 -24.85 18.46 -2.00
C GLU A 234 -23.98 18.88 -0.79
N ILE A 235 -24.25 20.04 -0.19
CA ILE A 235 -23.57 20.48 1.05
C ILE A 235 -23.89 19.53 2.22
N GLU A 236 -25.12 19.06 2.34
CA GLU A 236 -25.51 18.12 3.40
C GLU A 236 -24.79 16.76 3.25
N ASP A 237 -24.67 16.27 2.01
CA ASP A 237 -23.95 15.03 1.70
C ASP A 237 -22.46 15.14 2.04
N ILE A 238 -21.79 16.23 1.64
CA ILE A 238 -20.38 16.47 2.00
C ILE A 238 -20.24 16.60 3.52
N ASN A 239 -21.11 17.34 4.20
CA ASN A 239 -21.11 17.46 5.66
C ASN A 239 -21.26 16.09 6.35
N GLU A 240 -22.07 15.17 5.81
CA GLU A 240 -22.20 13.81 6.34
C GLU A 240 -20.88 13.02 6.21
N ILE A 241 -20.23 13.12 5.05
CA ILE A 241 -18.92 12.49 4.79
C ILE A 241 -17.88 13.01 5.79
N LEU A 242 -17.84 14.32 6.02
CA LEU A 242 -16.90 14.95 6.96
C LEU A 242 -17.21 14.61 8.42
N ARG A 243 -18.47 14.40 8.78
CA ARG A 243 -18.83 13.87 10.12
C ARG A 243 -18.32 12.45 10.31
N LYS A 244 -18.37 11.58 9.29
CA LYS A 244 -17.77 10.23 9.34
C LYS A 244 -16.27 10.32 9.56
N LEU A 245 -15.61 11.27 8.90
CA LEU A 245 -14.18 11.55 9.07
C LEU A 245 -13.86 12.04 10.49
N ASN A 246 -14.65 12.95 11.04
CA ASN A 246 -14.50 13.43 12.41
C ASN A 246 -14.58 12.27 13.42
N ALA A 247 -15.50 11.34 13.23
CA ALA A 247 -15.61 10.16 14.07
C ALA A 247 -14.36 9.25 14.01
N ILE A 248 -13.62 9.27 12.89
CA ILE A 248 -12.31 8.60 12.77
C ILE A 248 -11.25 9.37 13.56
N TYR A 249 -11.14 10.68 13.36
CA TYR A 249 -10.16 11.53 14.07
C TYR A 249 -10.35 11.54 15.59
N GLN A 250 -11.59 11.56 16.07
CA GLN A 250 -11.90 11.44 17.49
C GLN A 250 -11.39 10.12 18.10
N LYS A 251 -11.46 9.02 17.35
CA LYS A 251 -10.90 7.73 17.79
C LYS A 251 -9.37 7.74 17.83
N LEU A 252 -8.74 8.50 16.95
CA LEU A 252 -7.29 8.67 16.88
C LEU A 252 -6.73 9.59 17.99
N SER A 253 -7.58 10.26 18.79
CA SER A 253 -7.18 11.28 19.77
C SER A 253 -6.35 12.42 19.17
N VAL A 254 -6.51 12.68 17.87
CA VAL A 254 -5.91 13.82 17.18
C VAL A 254 -6.82 15.02 17.44
N LEU A 255 -6.49 15.81 18.47
CA LEU A 255 -7.35 16.86 19.02
C LEU A 255 -7.33 18.19 18.26
N ASP A 256 -6.40 18.37 17.30
CA ASP A 256 -6.08 19.68 16.72
C ASP A 256 -6.47 19.82 15.23
N ILE A 257 -7.37 18.97 14.70
CA ILE A 257 -7.83 19.10 13.31
C ILE A 257 -9.16 19.84 13.26
N ASP A 258 -9.19 20.93 12.49
CA ASP A 258 -10.40 21.69 12.18
C ASP A 258 -11.04 21.08 10.93
N ILE A 259 -12.21 20.46 11.08
CA ILE A 259 -12.91 19.81 9.98
C ILE A 259 -13.90 20.81 9.39
N PRO A 260 -13.83 21.13 8.09
CA PRO A 260 -14.70 22.14 7.50
C PRO A 260 -16.16 21.70 7.56
N SER A 261 -17.09 22.63 7.78
CA SER A 261 -18.54 22.39 7.62
C SER A 261 -19.27 23.69 7.30
N ILE A 262 -20.37 23.60 6.56
CA ILE A 262 -21.33 24.71 6.41
C ILE A 262 -22.55 24.42 7.29
N ASP A 263 -22.92 25.40 8.12
CA ASP A 263 -24.26 25.45 8.74
C ASP A 263 -25.24 26.04 7.72
N LEU A 264 -26.17 25.20 7.25
CA LEU A 264 -27.29 25.55 6.38
C LEU A 264 -28.39 26.29 7.16
#